data_AF-C1FV51-F1
#
_entry.id   AF-C1FV51-F1
#
_cell.length_a   1.000
_cell.length_b   1.000
_cell.length_c   1.000
_cell.angle_alpha   90.00
_cell.angle_beta   90.00
_cell.angle_gamma   90.00
#
_symmetry.space_group_name_H-M   'P 1'
#
loop_
_entity.id
_entity.type
_entity.pdbx_description
1 polymer ?
#
loop_
_entity_poly.entity_id
_entity_poly.type
_entity_poly.pdbx_seq_one_letter_code
_entity_poly.pdbx_strand_id
1 'polypeptide(L)' 'MASRNEIPQNFANDMPGGNKQKYNNPIAISKNSGWRYSYENMFCVLLISQYLLSEKFDNAI' A
#
# COMPACT_ATOMS: atom_id res chain seq x y z
N MET A 1 11.94 -7.89 14.96
CA MET A 1 10.50 -7.59 14.85
C MET A 1 10.28 -6.99 13.48
N ALA A 2 9.67 -7.73 12.55
CA ALA A 2 9.34 -7.21 11.24
C ALA A 2 8.12 -6.29 11.35
N SER A 3 8.22 -5.05 10.89
CA SER A 3 7.09 -4.13 10.87
C SER A 3 6.01 -4.67 9.94
N ARG A 4 4.72 -4.51 10.28
CA ARG A 4 3.56 -5.06 9.54
C ARG A 4 3.55 -4.74 8.04
N ASN A 5 4.31 -3.73 7.61
CA ASN A 5 4.44 -3.28 6.22
C ASN A 5 5.52 -4.04 5.42
N GLU A 6 6.37 -4.84 6.06
CA GLU A 6 7.50 -5.50 5.38
C GLU A 6 7.06 -6.73 4.58
N ILE A 7 5.97 -7.40 4.98
CA ILE A 7 5.52 -8.64 4.33
C ILE A 7 5.07 -8.40 2.88
N PRO A 8 4.17 -7.44 2.58
CA PRO A 8 3.75 -7.19 1.19
C PRO A 8 4.88 -6.63 0.32
N GLN A 9 5.78 -5.85 0.92
CA GLN A 9 6.87 -5.19 0.21
C GLN A 9 7.97 -6.18 -0.20
N ASN A 10 8.36 -7.08 0.70
CA ASN A 10 9.35 -8.12 0.40
C ASN A 10 8.80 -9.15 -0.59
N PHE A 11 7.52 -9.51 -0.45
CA PHE A 11 6.87 -10.44 -1.38
C PHE A 11 6.82 -9.89 -2.81
N ALA A 12 6.47 -8.62 -3.00
CA ALA A 12 6.45 -8.00 -4.33
C ALA A 12 7.87 -7.79 -4.92
N ASN A 13 8.89 -7.69 -4.08
CA ASN A 13 10.30 -7.58 -4.50
C ASN A 13 10.85 -8.89 -5.05
N ASP A 14 10.46 -10.02 -4.46
CA ASP A 14 11.03 -11.33 -4.77
C ASP A 14 10.35 -12.01 -5.98
N MET A 15 9.36 -11.35 -6.59
CA MET A 15 8.67 -11.85 -7.76
C MET A 15 9.33 -11.47 -9.09
N PRO A 16 9.25 -12.34 -10.11
CA PRO A 16 9.69 -12.02 -11.46
C PRO A 16 8.82 -10.87 -12.01
N GLY A 17 9.36 -9.65 -11.98
CA GLY A 17 8.61 -8.41 -12.20
C GLY A 17 8.64 -7.42 -11.03
N GLY A 18 9.54 -7.57 -10.05
CA GLY A 18 9.82 -6.60 -8.98
C GLY A 18 10.43 -5.26 -9.43
N ASN A 19 10.16 -4.80 -10.66
CA ASN A 19 10.65 -3.51 -11.13
C ASN A 19 9.89 -2.38 -10.43
N LYS A 20 10.63 -1.40 -9.91
CA LYS A 20 10.03 -0.20 -9.33
C LYS A 20 9.49 0.68 -10.44
N GLN A 21 8.23 1.07 -10.35
CA GLN A 21 7.58 2.01 -11.25
C GLN A 21 7.17 3.26 -10.50
N LYS A 22 7.28 4.41 -11.16
CA LYS A 22 6.81 5.69 -10.64
C LYS A 22 5.30 5.60 -10.36
N TYR A 23 4.91 6.01 -9.16
CA TYR A 23 3.53 5.95 -8.70
C TYR A 23 3.19 7.20 -7.89
N ASN A 24 2.54 8.16 -8.54
CA ASN A 24 2.25 9.48 -7.99
C ASN A 24 1.04 9.50 -7.04
N ASN A 25 0.85 8.44 -6.26
CA ASN A 25 -0.18 8.42 -5.22
C ASN A 25 0.36 9.11 -3.95
N PRO A 26 -0.39 10.01 -3.29
CA PRO A 26 0.06 10.69 -2.07
C PRO A 26 0.53 9.74 -0.95
N ILE A 27 -0.09 8.55 -0.83
CA ILE A 27 0.35 7.52 0.14
C ILE A 27 1.74 6.99 -0.25
N ALA A 28 1.96 6.72 -1.54
CA ALA A 28 3.26 6.25 -2.01
C ALA A 28 4.34 7.34 -1.87
N ILE A 29 4.02 8.58 -2.24
CA ILE A 29 4.92 9.74 -2.10
C ILE A 29 5.35 9.89 -0.63
N SER A 30 4.41 9.85 0.31
CA SER A 30 4.72 9.98 1.74
C SER A 30 5.46 8.78 2.34
N LYS A 31 5.27 7.56 1.81
CA LYS A 31 5.87 6.34 2.35
C LYS A 31 7.25 6.02 1.77
N ASN A 32 7.47 6.23 0.47
CA ASN A 32 8.67 5.76 -0.20
C ASN A 32 9.15 6.66 -1.36
N SER A 33 8.72 7.92 -1.41
CA SER A 33 9.04 8.86 -2.49
C SER A 33 8.37 8.54 -3.84
N GLY A 34 7.23 7.83 -3.82
CA GLY A 34 6.31 7.78 -4.96
C GLY A 34 6.63 6.69 -5.97
N TRP A 35 6.86 5.48 -5.50
CA TRP A 35 7.02 4.31 -6.38
C TRP A 35 6.24 3.10 -5.87
N ARG A 36 5.89 2.19 -6.79
CA ARG A 36 5.35 0.87 -6.47
C ARG A 36 6.15 -0.22 -7.17
N TYR A 37 6.13 -1.44 -6.65
CA TYR A 37 6.54 -2.59 -7.46
C TYR A 37 5.54 -2.79 -8.61
N SER A 38 6.02 -3.20 -9.78
CA SER A 38 5.13 -3.46 -10.91
C SER A 38 4.22 -4.65 -10.68
N TYR A 39 4.67 -5.62 -9.88
CA TYR A 39 3.85 -6.69 -9.38
C TYR A 39 2.89 -6.18 -8.30
N GLU A 40 1.59 -6.28 -8.60
CA GLU A 40 0.49 -5.80 -7.75
C GLU A 40 0.66 -4.36 -7.24
N ASN A 41 -0.07 -4.01 -6.17
CA ASN A 41 0.05 -2.72 -5.52
C ASN A 41 0.18 -2.94 -4.01
N MET A 42 1.41 -2.81 -3.49
CA MET A 42 1.67 -3.00 -2.06
C MET A 42 0.95 -1.99 -1.15
N PHE A 43 0.32 -0.95 -1.72
CA PHE A 43 -0.51 0.03 -1.00
C PHE A 43 -2.01 -0.33 -0.95
N CYS A 44 -2.45 -1.44 -1.55
CA CYS A 44 -3.87 -1.82 -1.63
C CYS A 44 -4.61 -1.73 -0.28
N VAL A 45 -4.04 -2.28 0.79
CA VAL A 45 -4.65 -2.24 2.13
C VAL A 45 -4.84 -0.80 2.62
N LEU A 46 -3.83 0.06 2.44
CA LEU A 46 -3.91 1.47 2.84
C LEU A 46 -4.95 2.23 2.01
N LEU A 47 -5.05 1.93 0.71
CA LEU A 47 -6.03 2.54 -0.18
C LEU A 47 -7.46 2.17 0.22
N ILE A 48 -7.73 0.90 0.48
CA ILE A 48 -9.05 0.41 0.90
C ILE A 48 -9.42 0.99 2.28
N SER A 49 -8.46 1.06 3.21
CA SER A 49 -8.69 1.66 4.54
C SER A 49 -9.15 3.11 4.47
N GLN A 50 -8.76 3.89 3.45
CA GLN A 50 -9.28 5.26 3.30
C GLN A 50 -10.78 5.29 3.08
N TYR A 51 -11.35 4.30 2.37
CA TYR A 51 -12.80 4.22 2.14
C TYR A 51 -13.52 3.65 3.37
N LEU A 52 -12.95 2.61 4.00
CA LEU A 52 -13.53 1.98 5.19
C LEU A 52 -13.52 2.87 6.44
N LEU A 53 -12.55 3.79 6.55
CA LEU A 53 -12.47 4.74 7.66
C LEU A 53 -13.08 6.11 7.33
N SER A 54 -13.25 6.43 6.05
CA SER A 54 -14.03 7.62 5.64
C SER A 54 -15.52 7.40 5.86
N GLU A 55 -15.99 6.16 5.75
CA GLU A 55 -17.28 5.75 6.28
C GLU A 55 -17.12 5.56 7.79
N LYS A 56 -17.32 6.63 8.57
CA LYS A 56 -17.72 6.43 9.96
C LYS A 56 -19.01 5.61 9.89
N PHE A 57 -18.91 4.32 10.22
CA PHE A 57 -20.08 3.59 10.65
C PHE A 57 -20.52 4.25 11.96
N ASP A 58 -21.36 5.28 11.85
CA ASP A 58 -22.18 5.76 12.95
C ASP A 58 -23.09 4.59 13.32
N ASN A 59 -22.56 3.66 14.10
CA ASN A 59 -23.32 2.66 14.83
C ASN A 59 -24.08 3.43 15.93
N ALA A 60 -25.08 4.20 15.52
CA ALA A 60 -26.15 4.63 16.39
C ALA A 60 -27.06 3.41 16.58
N ILE A 61 -26.78 2.65 17.65
CA ILE A 61 -27.77 1.80 18.33
C ILE A 61 -28.12 2.49 19.63
#